data_AF-A0A821L4E8-F1
#
_entry.id   AF-A0A821L4E8-F1
#
_cell.length_a   1.000
_cell.length_b   1.000
_cell.length_c   1.000
_cell.angle_alpha   90.00
_cell.angle_beta   90.00
_cell.angle_gamma   90.00
#
_symmetry.space_group_name_H-M   'P 1'
#
loop_
_entity.id
_entity.type
_entity.pdbx_description
1 polymer ?
#
loop_
_entity_poly.entity_id
_entity_poly.type
_entity_poly.pdbx_seq_one_letter_code
_entity_poly.pdbx_strand_id
1 'polypeptide(L)'
;MLSFELVALDDDIVQCLSENLELLRLPCFAHTLQLVVKDGIKYASNATAALTKVAKIAKFSHDSILFAEKLENLSTTIPRATKCRWNTQFLTVAAVLNISLKTLNDILTELGKKELCLTEKNKEILDEFM
;
A
#
# COMPACT_ATOMS: atom_id res chain seq x y z
N MET A 1 -25.64 23.49 20.51
CA MET A 1 -26.01 22.32 21.32
C MET A 1 -27.04 21.55 20.50
N LEU A 2 -26.56 20.64 19.64
CA LEU A 2 -27.43 19.83 18.76
C LEU A 2 -27.68 18.51 19.49
N SER A 3 -28.91 18.36 19.97
CA SER A 3 -29.44 17.14 20.60
C SER A 3 -29.47 16.03 19.55
N PHE A 4 -28.71 14.96 19.79
CA PHE A 4 -28.77 13.74 18.99
C PHE A 4 -29.97 12.93 19.52
N GLU A 5 -31.11 12.99 18.83
CA GLU A 5 -32.25 12.12 19.13
C GLU A 5 -31.83 10.66 18.89
N LEU A 6 -31.75 9.89 19.98
CA LEU A 6 -31.70 8.44 19.90
C LEU A 6 -33.04 7.97 19.31
N VAL A 7 -33.03 7.56 18.04
CA VAL A 7 -34.13 6.79 17.47
C VAL A 7 -34.25 5.50 18.28
N ALA A 8 -35.35 5.35 19.01
CA ALA A 8 -35.71 4.09 19.65
C ALA A 8 -35.85 3.04 18.55
N LEU A 9 -34.95 2.06 18.52
CA LEU A 9 -35.07 0.91 17.64
C LEU A 9 -36.30 0.12 18.08
N ASP A 10 -37.21 -0.12 17.15
CA ASP A 10 -38.46 -0.86 17.35
C ASP A 10 -38.16 -2.22 18.01
N ASP A 11 -38.90 -2.58 19.05
CA ASP A 11 -38.66 -3.81 19.84
C ASP A 11 -38.70 -5.06 18.95
N ASP A 12 -39.48 -5.04 17.86
CA ASP A 12 -39.52 -6.12 16.87
C ASP A 12 -38.21 -6.25 16.08
N ILE A 13 -37.51 -5.14 15.81
CA ILE A 13 -36.19 -5.13 15.16
C ILE A 13 -35.13 -5.69 16.10
N VAL A 14 -35.19 -5.32 17.39
CA VAL A 14 -34.25 -5.80 18.41
C VAL A 14 -34.42 -7.30 18.63
N GLN A 15 -35.67 -7.79 18.70
CA GLN A 15 -35.99 -9.21 18.82
C GLN A 15 -35.49 -9.99 17.59
N CYS A 16 -35.75 -9.51 16.38
CA CYS A 16 -35.34 -10.17 15.13
C CYS A 16 -33.81 -10.18 14.95
N LEU A 17 -33.11 -9.12 15.38
CA LEU A 17 -31.64 -9.05 15.45
C LEU A 17 -31.09 -10.03 16.48
N SER A 18 -31.75 -10.21 17.63
CA SER A 18 -31.31 -11.12 18.69
C SER A 18 -31.41 -12.59 18.28
N GLU A 19 -32.45 -12.97 17.55
CA GLU A 19 -32.67 -14.35 17.05
C GLU A 19 -31.76 -14.69 15.85
N ASN A 20 -31.31 -13.67 15.10
CA ASN A 20 -30.39 -13.83 13.95
C ASN A 20 -28.96 -13.35 14.26
N LEU A 21 -28.64 -13.03 15.51
CA LEU A 21 -27.36 -12.45 15.91
C LEU A 21 -26.19 -13.40 15.61
N GLU A 22 -26.43 -14.72 15.70
CA GLU A 22 -25.43 -15.74 15.37
C GLU A 22 -25.16 -15.90 13.86
N LEU A 23 -25.97 -15.27 12.99
CA LEU A 23 -25.84 -15.35 11.53
C LEU A 23 -25.49 -14.02 10.85
N LEU A 24 -25.55 -12.88 11.56
CA LEU A 24 -25.28 -11.57 10.98
C LEU A 24 -23.76 -11.32 10.84
N ARG A 25 -23.16 -11.91 9.80
CA ARG A 25 -21.78 -11.63 9.40
C ARG A 25 -21.67 -10.27 8.72
N LEU A 26 -21.52 -9.21 9.51
CA LEU A 26 -21.24 -7.88 8.99
C LEU A 26 -19.84 -7.82 8.36
N PRO A 27 -19.69 -7.17 7.19
CA PRO A 27 -18.37 -6.98 6.60
C PRO A 27 -17.52 -6.08 7.49
N CYS A 28 -16.27 -6.47 7.72
CA CYS A 28 -15.33 -5.64 8.46
C CYS A 28 -15.08 -4.33 7.69
N PHE A 29 -15.41 -3.19 8.31
CA PHE A 29 -15.21 -1.87 7.71
C PHE A 29 -13.77 -1.66 7.19
N ALA A 30 -12.77 -2.07 7.97
CA ALA A 30 -11.37 -1.97 7.56
C ALA A 30 -11.05 -2.84 6.32
N HIS A 31 -11.68 -4.01 6.21
CA HIS A 31 -11.53 -4.86 5.03
C HIS A 31 -12.22 -4.23 3.80
N THR A 32 -13.41 -3.68 3.97
CA THR A 32 -14.12 -2.96 2.90
C THR A 32 -13.32 -1.76 2.41
N LEU A 33 -12.79 -0.93 3.33
CA LEU A 33 -11.95 0.20 2.98
C LEU A 33 -10.70 -0.23 2.21
N GLN A 34 -10.02 -1.30 2.68
CA GLN A 34 -8.89 -1.88 1.96
C GLN A 34 -9.25 -2.27 0.53
N LEU A 35 -10.40 -2.92 0.32
CA LEU A 35 -10.83 -3.34 -1.02
C LEU A 35 -11.09 -2.13 -1.92
N VAL A 36 -11.78 -1.11 -1.42
CA VAL A 36 -12.04 0.14 -2.16
C VAL A 36 -10.76 0.83 -2.59
N VAL A 37 -9.79 0.99 -1.67
CA VAL A 37 -8.50 1.62 -1.99
C VAL A 37 -7.72 0.78 -3.01
N LYS A 38 -7.65 -0.54 -2.80
CA LYS A 38 -6.96 -1.45 -3.72
C LYS A 38 -7.56 -1.38 -5.13
N ASP A 39 -8.87 -1.35 -5.25
CA ASP A 39 -9.55 -1.27 -6.54
C ASP A 39 -9.34 0.12 -7.17
N GLY A 40 -9.42 1.20 -6.39
CA GLY A 40 -9.09 2.56 -6.87
C GLY A 40 -7.69 2.64 -7.47
N ILE A 41 -6.69 2.08 -6.78
CA ILE A 41 -5.30 2.01 -7.27
C ILE A 41 -5.19 1.18 -8.56
N LYS A 42 -5.91 0.06 -8.64
CA LYS A 42 -5.93 -0.80 -9.84
C LYS A 42 -6.47 -0.06 -11.08
N TYR A 43 -7.41 0.86 -10.90
CA TYR A 43 -7.98 1.66 -11.99
C TYR A 43 -7.23 2.98 -12.23
N ALA A 44 -6.35 3.40 -11.32
CA ALA A 44 -5.45 4.54 -11.50
C ALA A 44 -4.31 4.20 -12.48
N SER A 45 -4.57 4.35 -13.78
CA SER A 45 -3.65 4.00 -14.86
C SER A 45 -2.33 4.80 -14.83
N ASN A 46 -2.38 6.04 -14.34
CA ASN A 46 -1.22 6.91 -14.15
C ASN A 46 -0.26 6.37 -13.06
N ALA A 47 -0.79 5.87 -11.95
CA ALA A 47 0.02 5.38 -10.82
C ALA A 47 0.52 3.93 -11.00
N THR A 48 -0.21 3.13 -11.78
CA THR A 48 0.05 1.68 -11.92
C THR A 48 1.49 1.38 -12.37
N ALA A 49 2.04 2.15 -13.32
CA ALA A 49 3.40 1.93 -13.80
C ALA A 49 4.47 2.22 -12.72
N ALA A 50 4.32 3.32 -11.97
CA ALA A 50 5.24 3.69 -10.91
C ALA A 50 5.19 2.68 -9.74
N LEU A 51 3.99 2.32 -9.30
CA LEU A 51 3.78 1.32 -8.25
C LEU A 51 4.31 -0.06 -8.65
N THR A 52 4.19 -0.43 -9.92
CA THR A 52 4.76 -1.69 -10.44
C THR A 52 6.29 -1.69 -10.37
N LYS A 53 6.94 -0.56 -10.69
CA LYS A 53 8.41 -0.44 -10.53
C LYS A 53 8.80 -0.57 -9.07
N VAL A 54 8.12 0.14 -8.16
CA VAL A 54 8.34 0.04 -6.71
C VAL A 54 8.21 -1.40 -6.22
N ALA A 55 7.15 -2.12 -6.64
CA ALA A 55 6.96 -3.52 -6.27
C ALA A 55 8.10 -4.43 -6.79
N LYS A 56 8.62 -4.15 -8.00
CA LYS A 56 9.77 -4.87 -8.57
C LYS A 56 11.07 -4.55 -7.84
N ILE A 57 11.31 -3.29 -7.46
CA ILE A 57 12.47 -2.87 -6.65
C ILE A 57 12.41 -3.57 -5.29
N ALA A 58 11.24 -3.58 -4.65
CA ALA A 58 11.04 -4.29 -3.40
C ALA A 58 11.36 -5.78 -3.57
N LYS A 59 10.78 -6.45 -4.56
CA LYS A 59 11.11 -7.84 -4.86
C LYS A 59 12.62 -8.04 -5.07
N PHE A 60 13.27 -7.16 -5.82
CA PHE A 60 14.70 -7.22 -6.09
C PHE A 60 15.55 -7.09 -4.81
N SER A 61 15.13 -6.28 -3.83
CA SER A 61 15.81 -6.18 -2.51
C SER A 61 15.80 -7.47 -1.71
N HIS A 62 14.81 -8.33 -1.92
CA HIS A 62 14.74 -9.65 -1.27
C HIS A 62 15.43 -10.74 -2.09
N ASP A 63 15.47 -10.60 -3.42
CA ASP A 63 16.02 -11.62 -4.32
C ASP A 63 17.54 -11.44 -4.56
N SER A 64 18.09 -10.23 -4.37
CA SER A 64 19.50 -9.92 -4.66
C SER A 64 20.26 -9.53 -3.39
N ILE A 65 21.22 -10.37 -3.01
CA ILE A 65 22.13 -10.13 -1.87
C ILE A 65 22.91 -8.83 -2.06
N LEU A 66 23.48 -8.60 -3.26
CA LEU A 66 24.25 -7.39 -3.56
C LEU A 66 23.41 -6.11 -3.43
N PHE A 67 22.13 -6.17 -3.81
CA PHE A 67 21.25 -5.03 -3.66
C PHE A 67 20.85 -4.81 -2.19
N ALA A 68 20.58 -5.89 -1.45
CA ALA A 68 20.32 -5.84 -0.01
C ALA A 68 21.49 -5.23 0.76
N GLU A 69 22.72 -5.68 0.50
CA GLU A 69 23.95 -5.14 1.12
C GLU A 69 24.12 -3.65 0.83
N LYS A 70 23.85 -3.19 -0.40
CA LYS A 70 23.89 -1.77 -0.74
C LYS A 70 22.83 -0.95 -0.02
N LEU A 71 21.64 -1.51 0.22
CA LEU A 71 20.60 -0.86 1.01
C LEU A 71 20.96 -0.80 2.51
N GLU A 72 21.56 -1.86 3.04
CA GLU A 72 22.07 -1.90 4.42
C GLU A 72 23.18 -0.88 4.65
N ASN A 73 24.08 -0.68 3.68
CA ASN A 73 25.07 0.40 3.70
C ASN A 73 24.45 1.80 3.75
N LEU A 74 23.21 1.94 3.28
CA LEU A 74 22.41 3.17 3.38
C LEU A 74 21.53 3.20 4.65
N SER A 75 21.69 2.24 5.57
CA SER A 75 20.86 2.07 6.77
C SER A 75 19.37 2.01 6.46
N THR A 76 19.00 1.49 5.28
CA THR A 76 17.61 1.46 4.79
C THR A 76 17.22 0.04 4.42
N THR A 77 15.94 -0.32 4.63
CA THR A 77 15.40 -1.62 4.23
C THR A 77 14.07 -1.44 3.53
N ILE A 78 13.86 -2.14 2.42
CA ILE A 78 12.59 -2.10 1.68
C ILE A 78 11.73 -3.29 2.11
N PRO A 79 10.56 -3.05 2.75
CA PRO A 79 9.69 -4.13 3.16
C PRO A 79 9.12 -4.86 1.93
N ARG A 80 9.03 -6.19 2.03
CA ARG A 80 8.53 -7.04 0.97
C ARG A 80 7.09 -6.68 0.65
N ALA A 81 6.80 -6.36 -0.62
CA ALA A 81 5.43 -6.16 -1.08
C ALA A 81 4.62 -7.45 -0.89
N THR A 82 3.57 -7.42 -0.06
CA THR A 82 2.64 -8.54 0.12
C THR A 82 1.28 -8.19 -0.49
N LYS A 83 0.67 -9.15 -1.18
CA LYS A 83 -0.59 -8.96 -1.93
C LYS A 83 -1.81 -8.69 -1.04
N CYS A 84 -1.71 -8.92 0.27
CA CYS A 84 -2.87 -9.05 1.15
C CYS A 84 -3.20 -7.79 1.97
N ARG A 85 -2.36 -6.76 2.02
CA ARG A 85 -2.60 -5.55 2.83
C ARG A 85 -2.09 -4.30 2.13
N TRP A 86 -2.97 -3.33 1.88
CA TRP A 86 -2.64 -2.03 1.27
C TRP A 86 -1.53 -1.29 2.03
N ASN A 87 -1.50 -1.44 3.37
CA ASN A 87 -0.42 -0.93 4.21
C ASN A 87 0.96 -1.37 3.71
N THR A 88 1.11 -2.59 3.21
CA THR A 88 2.41 -3.04 2.73
C THR A 88 2.81 -2.32 1.45
N GLN A 89 1.90 -2.07 0.51
CA GLN A 89 2.20 -1.28 -0.69
C GLN A 89 2.59 0.16 -0.32
N PHE A 90 1.83 0.79 0.58
CA PHE A 90 2.14 2.12 1.11
C PHE A 90 3.52 2.17 1.77
N LEU A 91 3.81 1.24 2.69
CA LEU A 91 5.11 1.15 3.37
C LEU A 91 6.26 0.90 2.39
N THR A 92 6.05 0.10 1.34
CA THR A 92 7.05 -0.13 0.31
C THR A 92 7.31 1.14 -0.50
N VAL A 93 6.28 1.90 -0.88
CA VAL A 93 6.43 3.20 -1.56
C VAL A 93 7.18 4.19 -0.67
N ALA A 94 6.78 4.32 0.59
CA ALA A 94 7.44 5.18 1.56
C ALA A 94 8.94 4.83 1.72
N ALA A 95 9.27 3.53 1.83
CA ALA A 95 10.65 3.07 1.95
C ALA A 95 11.49 3.40 0.71
N VAL A 96 10.91 3.29 -0.49
CA VAL A 96 11.60 3.65 -1.74
C VAL A 96 11.80 5.16 -1.85
N LEU A 97 10.82 5.97 -1.47
CA LEU A 97 10.91 7.44 -1.49
C LEU A 97 11.86 8.02 -0.45
N ASN A 98 12.07 7.33 0.67
CA ASN A 98 13.07 7.72 1.67
C ASN A 98 14.51 7.65 1.11
N ILE A 99 14.74 6.87 0.04
CA ILE A 99 16.03 6.79 -0.64
C ILE A 99 16.09 7.88 -1.72
N SER A 100 17.20 8.61 -1.78
CA SER A 100 17.38 9.61 -2.83
C SER A 100 17.29 8.95 -4.22
N LEU A 101 16.52 9.57 -5.13
CA LEU A 101 16.28 9.04 -6.48
C LEU A 101 17.59 8.81 -7.25
N LYS A 102 18.57 9.70 -7.07
CA LYS A 102 19.89 9.58 -7.67
C LYS A 102 20.63 8.35 -7.13
N THR A 103 20.76 8.21 -5.81
CA THR A 103 21.44 7.07 -5.18
C THR A 103 20.80 5.75 -5.57
N LEU A 104 19.47 5.67 -5.56
CA LEU A 104 18.75 4.47 -5.94
C LEU A 104 18.99 4.10 -7.41
N ASN A 105 18.91 5.07 -8.32
CA ASN A 105 19.13 4.84 -9.74
C ASN A 105 20.59 4.49 -10.05
N ASP A 106 21.56 5.07 -9.34
CA ASP A 106 22.98 4.74 -9.47
C ASP A 106 23.23 3.26 -9.10
N ILE A 107 22.69 2.82 -7.95
CA ILE A 107 22.78 1.41 -7.51
C ILE A 107 22.10 0.47 -8.51
N LEU A 108 20.89 0.80 -8.97
CA LEU A 108 20.17 -0.02 -9.95
C LEU A 108 20.93 -0.10 -11.27
N THR A 109 21.57 0.99 -11.70
CA THR A 109 22.38 1.04 -12.91
C THR A 109 23.65 0.20 -12.79
N GLU A 110 24.33 0.25 -11.64
CA GLU A 110 25.51 -0.56 -11.33
C GLU A 110 25.19 -2.06 -11.37
N LEU A 111 24.01 -2.44 -10.88
CA LEU A 111 23.52 -3.83 -10.88
C LEU A 111 22.86 -4.24 -12.21
N GLY A 112 22.91 -3.40 -13.25
CA GLY A 112 22.37 -3.68 -14.58
C GLY A 112 20.85 -3.67 -14.70
N LYS A 113 20.13 -3.09 -13.72
CA LYS A 113 18.66 -3.01 -13.62
C LYS A 113 18.09 -1.66 -14.05
N LYS A 114 18.53 -1.16 -15.21
CA LYS A 114 18.10 0.14 -15.75
C LYS A 114 16.60 0.24 -16.00
N GLU A 115 15.92 -0.88 -16.24
CA GLU A 115 14.47 -0.96 -16.43
C GLU A 115 13.67 -0.58 -15.18
N LEU A 116 14.30 -0.65 -14.00
CA LEU A 116 13.70 -0.31 -12.71
C LEU A 116 13.95 1.13 -12.29
N CYS A 117 14.77 1.89 -13.03
CA CYS A 117 15.06 3.27 -12.69
C CYS A 117 13.78 4.12 -12.66
N LEU A 118 13.69 4.97 -11.63
CA LEU A 118 12.60 5.90 -11.44
C LEU A 118 12.92 7.22 -12.13
N THR A 119 11.97 7.76 -12.88
CA THR A 119 12.04 9.10 -13.46
C THR A 119 11.46 10.14 -12.49
N GLU A 120 11.73 11.43 -12.71
CA GLU A 120 11.08 12.52 -11.96
C GLU A 120 9.55 12.40 -11.97
N LYS A 121 8.96 12.10 -13.13
CA LYS A 121 7.51 11.84 -13.24
C LYS A 121 7.04 10.68 -12.36
N ASN A 122 7.85 9.62 -12.24
CA ASN A 122 7.50 8.52 -11.33
C ASN A 122 7.59 8.97 -9.88
N LYS A 123 8.57 9.80 -9.53
CA LYS A 123 8.69 10.37 -8.19
C LYS A 123 7.52 11.28 -7.85
N GLU A 124 7.13 12.20 -8.72
CA GLU A 124 5.97 13.08 -8.55
C GLU A 124 4.69 12.27 -8.26
N ILE A 125 4.43 11.23 -9.05
CA ILE A 125 3.27 10.35 -8.87
C ILE A 125 3.33 9.58 -7.54
N LEU A 126 4.52 9.16 -7.12
CA LEU A 126 4.71 8.46 -5.85
C LEU A 126 4.63 9.42 -4.66
N ASP A 127 5.06 10.67 -4.82
CA ASP A 127 4.92 11.73 -3.82
C ASP A 127 3.43 12.09 -3.64
N GLU A 128 2.62 12.12 -4.70
CA GLU A 128 1.14 12.27 -4.61
C GLU A 128 0.45 11.06 -3.97
N PHE A 129 1.09 9.89 -3.98
CA PHE A 129 0.56 8.67 -3.39
C PHE A 129 0.70 8.63 -1.86
N MET A 130 1.56 9.49 -1.29
CA MET A 130 1.84 9.62 0.14
C MET A 130 0.98 10.68 0.81
#